data_AF-A0A924N2L4-F1
#
_entry.id   AF-A0A924N2L4-F1
#
_cell.length_a   1.000
_cell.length_b   1.000
_cell.length_c   1.000
_cell.angle_alpha   90.00
_cell.angle_beta   90.00
_cell.angle_gamma   90.00
#
_symmetry.space_group_name_H-M   'P 1'
#
loop_
_entity.id
_entity.type
_entity.pdbx_description
1 polymer ?
#
loop_
_entity_poly.entity_id
_entity_poly.type
_entity_poly.pdbx_seq_one_letter_code
_entity_poly.pdbx_strand_id
1 'polypeptide(L)' 'MVDAGGRPYLKVRVAAPPVEGAANAGLLVFLSKTLDLPGSGLTLVSGAGARLKLMQI' A
#
# COMPACT_ATOMS: atom_id res chain seq x y z
N MET A 1 -11.31 -3.52 8.44
CA MET A 1 -12.39 -2.78 7.71
C MET A 1 -12.74 -3.57 6.47
N VAL A 2 -13.92 -3.36 5.87
CA VAL A 2 -14.37 -4.09 4.67
C VAL A 2 -14.73 -3.12 3.54
N ASP A 3 -14.37 -3.48 2.30
CA ASP A 3 -14.74 -2.71 1.11
C ASP A 3 -16.20 -2.99 0.69
N ALA A 4 -16.66 -2.36 -0.40
CA ALA A 4 -18.03 -2.54 -0.90
C ALA A 4 -18.34 -3.99 -1.33
N GLY A 5 -17.32 -4.81 -1.60
CA GLY A 5 -17.44 -6.23 -1.92
C GLY A 5 -17.24 -7.16 -0.73
N GLY A 6 -17.17 -6.63 0.50
CA GLY A 6 -16.95 -7.43 1.72
C GLY A 6 -15.50 -7.89 1.93
N ARG A 7 -14.54 -7.45 1.11
CA ARG A 7 -13.14 -7.86 1.25
C ARG A 7 -12.47 -7.05 2.36
N PRO A 8 -11.70 -7.71 3.25
CA PRO A 8 -10.97 -7.01 4.30
C PRO A 8 -9.87 -6.12 3.70
N TYR A 9 -9.65 -4.96 4.30
CA TYR A 9 -8.52 -4.10 3.98
C TYR A 9 -7.91 -3.45 5.22
N LEU A 10 -6.63 -3.10 5.08
CA LEU A 10 -5.86 -2.34 6.04
C LEU A 10 -5.97 -0.83 5.75
N LYS A 11 -6.37 -0.05 6.76
CA LYS A 11 -6.39 1.41 6.65
C LYS A 11 -5.04 1.96 7.10
N VAL A 12 -4.30 2.53 6.15
CA VAL A 12 -2.99 3.14 6.39
C VAL A 12 -3.07 4.65 6.19
N ARG A 13 -2.51 5.43 7.12
CA ARG A 13 -2.27 6.87 6.94
C ARG A 13 -0.85 7.06 6.42
N VAL A 14 -0.72 7.70 5.27
CA VAL A 14 0.57 8.11 4.70
C VAL A 14 0.68 9.62 4.78
N ALA A 15 1.81 10.12 5.28
CA ALA A 15 2.15 11.54 5.31
C ALA A 15 2.68 12.05 3.95
N ALA A 16 2.74 11.19 2.94
CA ALA A 16 3.25 11.53 1.62
C ALA A 16 2.38 12.58 0.92
N PRO A 17 2.98 13.56 0.22
CA PRO A 17 2.23 14.54 -0.55
C PRO A 17 1.45 13.89 -1.70
N PRO A 18 0.38 14.54 -2.22
CA PRO A 18 -0.42 14.04 -3.34
C PRO A 18 0.29 14.23 -4.68
N VAL A 19 1.60 13.98 -4.71
CA VAL A 19 2.42 13.99 -5.93
C VAL A 19 2.59 12.56 -6.41
N GLU A 20 2.86 12.41 -7.71
CA GLU A 20 2.80 11.13 -8.39
C GLU A 20 3.69 10.07 -7.73
N GLY A 21 3.07 8.96 -7.32
CA GLY A 21 3.75 7.80 -6.74
C GLY A 21 4.25 7.93 -5.29
N ALA A 22 4.29 9.13 -4.68
CA ALA A 22 4.87 9.32 -3.35
C ALA A 22 4.14 8.53 -2.25
N ALA A 23 2.81 8.47 -2.32
CA ALA A 23 2.00 7.66 -1.40
C ALA A 23 2.29 6.16 -1.54
N ASN A 24 2.53 5.68 -2.76
CA ASN A 24 2.79 4.26 -3.04
C ASN A 24 4.19 3.87 -2.53
N ALA A 25 5.20 4.70 -2.81
CA ALA A 25 6.56 4.51 -2.31
C ALA A 25 6.60 4.52 -0.76
N GLY A 26 5.90 5.47 -0.13
CA GLY A 26 5.79 5.52 1.33
C GLY A 26 5.12 4.27 1.92
N LEU A 27 4.07 3.75 1.27
CA LEU A 27 3.40 2.51 1.67
C LEU A 27 4.30 1.28 1.55
N LEU A 28 5.04 1.15 0.44
CA LEU A 28 5.98 0.04 0.23
C LEU A 28 7.04 0.01 1.33
N VAL A 29 7.67 1.16 1.62
CA VAL A 29 8.69 1.26 2.68
C VAL A 29 8.10 1.00 4.07
N PHE A 30 6.91 1.51 4.35
CA PHE A 30 6.25 1.30 5.64
C PHE A 30 5.91 -0.18 5.86
N LEU A 31 5.29 -0.82 4.87
CA LEU A 31 4.85 -2.21 4.98
C LEU A 31 6.02 -3.19 4.95
N SER A 32 7.05 -2.97 4.12
CA SER A 32 8.22 -3.86 4.10
C SER A 32 8.91 -3.91 5.46
N LYS A 33 9.07 -2.76 6.13
CA LYS A 33 9.61 -2.69 7.50
C LYS A 33 8.69 -3.33 8.54
N THR A 34 7.37 -3.13 8.40
CA THR A 34 6.40 -3.65 9.37
C THR A 34 6.29 -5.17 9.31
N LEU A 35 6.46 -5.75 8.11
CA LEU A 35 6.33 -7.18 7.86
C LEU A 35 7.67 -7.92 7.83
N ASP A 36 8.78 -7.21 8.08
CA ASP A 36 10.16 -7.74 8.00
C ASP A 36 10.49 -8.40 6.65
N LEU A 37 10.11 -7.72 5.56
CA LEU A 37 10.31 -8.19 4.19
C LEU A 37 11.47 -7.44 3.52
N PRO A 38 12.27 -8.12 2.67
CA PRO A 38 13.25 -7.45 1.82
C PRO A 38 12.55 -6.52 0.83
N GLY A 39 13.26 -5.55 0.26
CA GLY A 39 12.69 -4.56 -0.66
C GLY A 39 11.99 -5.14 -1.91
N SER A 40 12.31 -6.38 -2.28
CA SER A 40 11.67 -7.13 -3.37
C SER A 40 10.48 -8.00 -2.93
N GLY A 41 10.34 -8.25 -1.62
CA GLY A 41 9.28 -9.09 -1.05
C GLY A 41 7.95 -8.37 -0.89
N LEU A 42 7.80 -7.17 -1.45
CA LEU A 42 6.54 -6.44 -1.47
C LEU A 42 6.43 -5.63 -2.75
N THR A 43 5.36 -5.83 -3.51
CA THR A 43 5.11 -5.11 -4.76
C THR A 43 3.68 -4.58 -4.86
N LEU A 44 3.51 -3.45 -5.54
CA LEU A 44 2.20 -2.89 -5.87
C LEU A 44 1.67 -3.56 -7.14
N VAL A 45 0.60 -4.32 -7.00
CA VAL A 45 -0.05 -5.02 -8.13
C VAL A 45 -1.03 -4.09 -8.84
N SER A 46 -1.80 -3.30 -8.09
CA SER A 46 -2.79 -2.39 -8.67
C SER A 46 -3.19 -1.25 -7.73
N GLY A 47 -3.84 -0.22 -8.28
CA GLY A 47 -4.37 0.90 -7.50
C GLY A 47 -3.40 2.07 -7.31
N ALA A 48 -2.40 2.22 -8.17
CA ALA A 48 -1.42 3.30 -8.10
C ALA A 48 -2.05 4.70 -8.07
N GLY A 49 -3.13 4.92 -8.80
CA GLY A 49 -3.93 6.16 -8.79
C GLY A 49 -5.21 6.09 -7.94
N ALA A 50 -5.48 4.97 -7.29
CA ALA A 50 -6.69 4.76 -6.51
C ALA A 50 -6.43 4.92 -5.01
N ARG A 51 -7.49 5.05 -4.20
CA ARG A 51 -7.36 5.05 -2.73
C ARG A 51 -7.01 3.66 -2.19
N LEU A 52 -7.61 2.61 -2.75
CA LEU A 52 -7.32 1.22 -2.44
C LEU A 52 -6.14 0.73 -3.29
N LYS A 53 -5.16 0.10 -2.64
CA LYS A 53 -3.97 -0.48 -3.27
C LYS A 53 -3.97 -1.98 -3.01
N LEU A 54 -3.71 -2.75 -4.06
CA LEU A 54 -3.47 -4.19 -3.93
C LEU A 54 -1.95 -4.41 -3.93
N MET A 55 -1.47 -5.01 -2.85
CA MET A 55 -0.05 -5.36 -2.70
C MET A 55 0.09 -6.89 -2.72
N GLN A 56 1.23 -7.36 -3.18
CA GLN A 56 1.62 -8.78 -3.14
C GLN A 56 2.94 -8.92 -2.38
N ILE A 57 3.00 -9.95 -1.54
CA ILE A 57 4.18 -10.39 -0.79
C ILE A 57 4.77 -11.61 -1.51
#